data_AF-A0A9D6WTU1-F1
#
_entry.id   AF-A0A9D6WTU1-F1
#
_cell.length_a   1.000
_cell.length_b   1.000
_cell.length_c   1.000
_cell.angle_alpha   90.00
_cell.angle_beta   90.00
_cell.angle_gamma   90.00
#
_symmetry.space_group_name_H-M   'P 1'
#
loop_
_entity.id
_entity.type
_entity.pdbx_description
1 polymer ?
#
loop_
_entity_poly.entity_id
_entity_poly.type
_entity_poly.pdbx_seq_one_letter_code
_entity_poly.pdbx_strand_id
1 'polypeptide(L)'
;MVNEAIDINQHLIVKSGQDKLPFDFKESFLLLVPIGVYSEEFAKKIADSVGLRNILVHQYRELDEQLFYASIKDCLGQYTQYCKYIFVYLEKKKQENCS
;
A
#
# COMPACT_ATOMS: atom_id res chain seq x y z
N MET A 1 -5.99 8.76 0.79
CA MET A 1 -4.88 7.83 1.09
C MET A 1 -5.08 6.49 0.40
N VAL A 2 -6.20 5.80 0.64
CA VAL A 2 -6.47 4.48 0.05
C VAL A 2 -6.59 4.54 -1.48
N ASN A 3 -7.50 5.36 -2.02
CA ASN A 3 -7.69 5.48 -3.48
C ASN A 3 -6.43 5.97 -4.20
N GLU A 4 -5.79 7.02 -3.68
CA GLU A 4 -4.51 7.53 -4.22
C GLU A 4 -3.42 6.45 -4.30
N ALA A 5 -3.33 5.57 -3.30
CA ALA A 5 -2.37 4.48 -3.33
C ALA A 5 -2.73 3.39 -4.36
N ILE A 6 -4.02 3.14 -4.59
CA ILE A 6 -4.47 2.24 -5.66
C ILE A 6 -4.04 2.80 -7.01
N ASP A 7 -4.24 4.09 -7.27
CA ASP A 7 -3.88 4.73 -8.54
C ASP A 7 -2.36 4.63 -8.81
N ILE A 8 -1.54 4.90 -7.78
CA ILE A 8 -0.09 4.72 -7.86
C ILE A 8 0.25 3.25 -8.15
N ASN A 9 -0.33 2.32 -7.41
CA ASN A 9 -0.05 0.89 -7.58
C ASN A 9 -0.41 0.43 -8.99
N GLN A 10 -1.60 0.78 -9.48
CA GLN A 10 -2.07 0.47 -10.83
C GLN A 10 -1.12 1.03 -11.88
N HIS A 11 -0.69 2.29 -11.73
CA HIS A 11 0.25 2.91 -12.65
C HIS A 11 1.58 2.13 -12.71
N LEU A 12 2.13 1.73 -11.56
CA LEU A 12 3.38 0.97 -11.48
C LEU A 12 3.24 -0.43 -12.08
N ILE A 13 2.13 -1.12 -11.80
CA ILE A 13 1.84 -2.46 -12.34
C ILE A 13 1.78 -2.41 -13.86
N VAL A 14 1.01 -1.48 -14.43
CA VAL A 14 0.91 -1.32 -15.89
C VAL A 14 2.27 -0.98 -16.50
N LYS A 15 3.04 -0.08 -15.88
CA LYS A 15 4.40 0.27 -16.36
C LYS A 15 5.40 -0.87 -16.27
N SER A 16 5.18 -1.84 -15.39
CA SER A 16 6.04 -3.02 -15.25
C SER A 16 5.80 -4.09 -16.32
N GLY A 17 4.77 -3.94 -17.16
CA GLY A 17 4.41 -4.92 -18.18
C GLY A 17 3.53 -6.06 -17.66
N GLN A 18 2.90 -5.90 -16.49
CA GLN A 18 1.88 -6.83 -16.01
C GLN A 18 0.51 -6.48 -16.59
N ASP A 19 -0.15 -7.47 -17.19
CA ASP A 19 -1.50 -7.32 -17.75
C ASP A 19 -2.62 -7.39 -16.68
N LYS A 20 -2.25 -7.67 -15.42
CA LYS A 20 -3.20 -7.85 -14.34
C LYS A 20 -3.48 -6.53 -13.64
N LEU A 21 -4.69 -6.02 -13.79
CA LEU A 21 -5.19 -4.92 -12.96
C LEU A 21 -5.72 -5.44 -11.62
N PRO A 22 -5.43 -4.76 -10.50
CA PRO A 22 -5.97 -5.15 -9.20
C PRO A 22 -7.49 -4.93 -9.15
N PHE A 23 -8.21 -5.92 -8.66
CA PHE A 23 -9.66 -5.91 -8.44
C PHE A 23 -10.03 -5.14 -7.16
N ASP A 24 -9.17 -5.20 -6.15
CA ASP A 24 -9.37 -4.51 -4.88
C ASP A 24 -8.09 -3.89 -4.31
N PHE A 25 -8.26 -3.16 -3.21
CA PHE A 25 -7.15 -2.53 -2.52
C PHE A 25 -6.07 -3.55 -2.11
N LYS A 26 -6.44 -4.69 -1.52
CA LYS A 26 -5.47 -5.67 -1.00
C LYS A 26 -4.63 -6.24 -2.14
N GLU A 27 -5.30 -6.61 -3.24
CA GLU A 27 -4.65 -7.12 -4.44
C GLU A 27 -3.67 -6.11 -5.01
N SER A 28 -3.99 -4.81 -4.99
CA SER A 28 -3.09 -3.77 -5.48
C SER A 28 -1.72 -3.76 -4.78
N PHE A 29 -1.65 -4.04 -3.48
CA PHE A 29 -0.36 -4.09 -2.76
C PHE A 29 0.39 -5.39 -3.03
N LEU A 30 -0.34 -6.51 -3.18
CA LEU A 30 0.27 -7.82 -3.47
C LEU A 30 0.92 -7.84 -4.86
N LEU A 31 0.31 -7.18 -5.85
CA LEU A 31 0.85 -7.10 -7.20
C LEU A 31 2.15 -6.28 -7.31
N LEU A 32 2.50 -5.50 -6.29
CA LEU A 32 3.79 -4.78 -6.24
C LEU A 32 4.98 -5.65 -5.79
N VAL A 33 4.71 -6.81 -5.19
CA VAL A 33 5.75 -7.77 -4.76
C VAL A 33 6.54 -8.35 -5.95
N PRO A 34 5.90 -8.93 -6.99
CA PRO A 34 6.63 -9.51 -8.12
C PRO A 34 7.44 -8.50 -8.92
N ILE A 35 7.12 -7.21 -8.84
CA ILE A 35 7.89 -6.14 -9.51
C ILE A 35 9.00 -5.56 -8.59
N GLY A 36 9.16 -6.12 -7.40
CA GLY A 36 10.31 -5.84 -6.52
C GLY A 36 10.21 -4.57 -5.69
N VAL A 37 9.00 -4.02 -5.46
CA VAL A 37 8.84 -2.79 -4.65
C VAL A 37 9.11 -3.08 -3.17
N TYR A 38 8.61 -4.19 -2.63
CA TYR A 38 8.79 -4.63 -1.24
C TYR A 38 8.50 -6.13 -1.07
N SER A 39 8.70 -6.67 0.13
CA SER A 39 8.46 -8.08 0.45
C SER A 39 6.96 -8.43 0.53
N GLU A 40 6.64 -9.70 0.36
CA GLU A 40 5.27 -10.23 0.55
C GLU A 40 4.77 -10.02 1.98
N GLU A 41 5.66 -10.12 2.97
CA GLU A 41 5.33 -9.85 4.37
C GLU A 41 4.82 -8.42 4.55
N PHE A 42 5.51 -7.43 3.95
CA PHE A 42 5.08 -6.04 4.01
C PHE A 42 3.78 -5.83 3.26
N ALA A 43 3.63 -6.45 2.07
CA ALA A 43 2.43 -6.36 1.26
C ALA A 43 1.16 -6.80 2.01
N LYS A 44 1.23 -7.94 2.73
CA LYS A 44 0.15 -8.43 3.58
C LYS A 44 -0.15 -7.45 4.72
N LYS A 45 0.89 -6.96 5.40
CA LYS A 45 0.77 -6.03 6.52
C LYS A 45 0.07 -4.72 6.15
N ILE A 46 0.38 -4.13 5.00
CA ILE A 46 -0.27 -2.89 4.54
C ILE A 46 -1.65 -3.14 3.90
N ALA A 47 -1.87 -4.29 3.26
CA ALA A 47 -3.18 -4.68 2.75
C ALA A 47 -4.21 -4.82 3.88
N ASP A 48 -3.80 -5.38 5.02
CA ASP A 48 -4.68 -5.59 6.16
C ASP A 48 -4.99 -4.29 6.94
N SER A 49 -4.10 -3.30 6.89
CA SER A 49 -4.29 -2.04 7.62
C SER A 49 -5.43 -1.19 7.09
N VAL A 50 -5.76 -1.32 5.81
CA VAL A 50 -6.92 -0.63 5.22
C VAL A 50 -8.23 -1.32 5.55
N GLY A 51 -8.24 -2.65 5.63
CA GLY A 51 -9.37 -3.38 6.18
C GLY A 51 -9.65 -2.96 7.63
N LEU A 52 -8.60 -2.90 8.44
CA LEU A 52 -8.66 -2.46 9.83
C LEU A 52 -9.16 -1.02 9.96
N ARG A 53 -8.64 -0.07 9.16
CA ARG A 53 -9.13 1.32 9.12
C ARG A 53 -10.62 1.38 8.79
N ASN A 54 -11.08 0.64 7.79
CA ASN A 54 -12.48 0.69 7.38
C ASN A 54 -13.40 0.12 8.48
N ILE A 55 -13.03 -1.02 9.07
CA ILE A 55 -13.77 -1.62 10.19
C ILE A 55 -13.80 -0.66 11.38
N LEU A 56 -12.67 -0.05 11.74
CA LEU A 56 -12.58 0.85 12.90
C LEU A 56 -13.24 2.21 12.68
N VAL A 57 -13.26 2.76 11.45
CA VAL A 57 -14.02 3.97 11.14
C VAL A 57 -15.53 3.71 11.23
N HIS A 58 -15.98 2.52 10.83
CA HIS A 58 -17.37 2.12 11.03
C HIS A 58 -17.70 1.92 12.52
N GLN A 59 -16.83 1.24 13.28
CA GLN A 59 -16.98 1.02 14.72
C GLN A 59 -16.76 2.28 15.57
N TYR A 60 -16.06 3.31 15.06
CA TYR A 60 -15.92 4.61 15.72
C TYR A 60 -17.28 5.32 15.86
N ARG A 61 -18.27 4.99 15.02
CA ARG A 61 -19.65 5.43 15.22
C ARG A 61 -20.32 4.76 16.44
N GLU A 62 -19.74 3.68 16.96
CA GLU A 62 -20.29 2.80 18.00
C GLU A 62 -19.42 2.66 19.26
N LEU A 63 -18.35 3.48 19.42
CA LEU A 63 -17.47 3.62 20.61
C LEU A 63 -16.28 2.63 20.76
N ASP A 64 -15.06 3.09 20.42
CA ASP A 64 -13.79 2.82 21.14
C ASP A 64 -12.66 3.75 20.62
N GLU A 65 -12.28 4.77 21.39
CA GLU A 65 -11.29 5.78 21.00
C GLU A 65 -9.83 5.26 21.06
N GLN A 66 -9.52 4.34 21.97
CA GLN A 66 -8.15 3.88 22.20
C GLN A 66 -7.69 2.93 21.09
N LEU A 67 -8.55 1.99 20.70
CA LEU A 67 -8.28 1.08 19.59
C LEU A 67 -8.15 1.84 18.27
N PHE A 68 -8.96 2.90 18.09
CA PHE A 68 -8.89 3.78 16.94
C PHE A 68 -7.56 4.53 16.85
N TYR A 69 -7.11 5.17 17.94
CA TYR A 69 -5.84 5.90 17.98
C TYR A 69 -4.62 5.00 17.70
N ALA A 70 -4.58 3.81 18.30
CA ALA A 70 -3.50 2.86 18.07
C ALA A 70 -3.44 2.43 16.60
N SER A 71 -4.60 2.11 16.01
CA SER A 71 -4.68 1.63 14.64
C SER A 71 -4.39 2.71 13.60
N ILE A 72 -4.74 3.99 13.88
CA ILE A 72 -4.31 5.11 13.05
C ILE A 72 -2.79 5.25 13.08
N LYS A 73 -2.17 5.16 14.27
CA LYS A 73 -0.72 5.30 14.41
C LYS A 73 0.03 4.23 13.61
N ASP A 74 -0.43 2.98 13.68
CA ASP A 74 0.15 1.87 12.93
C ASP A 74 -0.04 2.05 11.42
N CYS A 75 -1.23 2.49 10.99
CA CYS A 75 -1.54 2.79 9.60
C CYS A 75 -0.62 3.89 9.03
N LEU A 76 -0.45 4.99 9.77
CA LEU A 76 0.47 6.08 9.38
C LEU A 76 1.92 5.57 9.24
N GLY A 77 2.37 4.72 10.17
CA GLY A 77 3.68 4.09 10.08
C GLY A 77 3.86 3.23 8.83
N GLN A 78 2.86 2.40 8.50
CA GLN A 78 2.90 1.55 7.31
C GLN A 78 2.86 2.36 6.02
N TYR A 79 2.02 3.39 5.92
CA TYR A 79 1.97 4.27 4.75
C TYR A 79 3.27 5.06 4.56
N THR A 80 3.88 5.52 5.66
CA THR A 80 5.20 6.16 5.62
C THR A 80 6.24 5.21 5.05
N GLN A 81 6.22 3.94 5.49
CA GLN A 81 7.13 2.92 5.00
C GLN A 81 6.88 2.58 3.52
N TYR A 82 5.61 2.50 3.11
CA TYR A 82 5.22 2.31 1.71
C TYR A 82 5.77 3.41 0.81
N CYS A 83 5.61 4.68 1.19
CA CYS A 83 6.14 5.80 0.41
C CYS A 83 7.67 5.70 0.24
N LYS A 84 8.40 5.26 1.27
CA LYS A 84 9.85 5.01 1.16
C LYS A 84 10.17 3.91 0.15
N TYR A 85 9.43 2.81 0.16
CA TYR A 85 9.63 1.73 -0.81
C TYR A 85 9.39 2.19 -2.25
N ILE A 86 8.30 2.92 -2.49
CA ILE A 86 7.99 3.48 -3.81
C ILE A 86 9.10 4.43 -4.27
N PHE A 87 9.57 5.31 -3.39
CA PHE A 87 10.66 6.23 -3.70
C PHE A 87 11.94 5.49 -4.09
N VAL A 88 12.37 4.51 -3.30
CA VAL A 88 13.55 3.68 -3.60
C VAL A 88 13.40 2.92 -4.91
N TYR A 89 12.20 2.37 -5.17
CA TYR A 89 11.91 1.67 -6.42
C TYR A 89 12.04 2.61 -7.65
N LEU A 90 11.46 3.80 -7.56
CA LEU A 90 11.53 4.80 -8.65
C LEU A 90 12.96 5.27 -8.91
N GLU A 91 13.75 5.50 -7.88
CA GLU A 91 15.17 5.88 -8.02
C GLU A 91 15.99 4.78 -8.72
N LYS A 92 15.76 3.50 -8.38
CA LYS A 92 16.39 2.37 -9.07
C LYS A 92 16.01 2.34 -10.56
N LYS A 93 14.72 2.47 -10.87
CA LYS A 93 14.23 2.48 -12.26
C LYS A 93 14.77 3.66 -13.08
N LYS A 94 15.00 4.81 -12.46
CA LYS A 94 15.63 5.95 -13.13
C LYS A 94 17.08 5.67 -13.52
N GLN A 95 17.85 4.99 -12.67
CA GLN A 95 19.25 4.62 -12.94
C GLN A 95 19.36 3.56 -14.05
N GLU A 96 18.45 2.58 -14.05
CA GLU A 96 18.36 1.55 -15.11
C GLU A 96 18.05 2.14 -16.49
N ASN A 97 17.25 3.21 -16.58
CA ASN A 97 16.89 3.85 -17.85
C ASN A 97 17.92 4.89 -18.36
N CYS A 98 18.95 5.21 -17.56
CA CYS A 98 20.03 6.13 -17.94
C CYS A 98 21.35 5.41 -18.27
N SER A 99 21.35 4.08 -18.32
CA SER A 99 22.48 3.23 -18.75
C SER A 99 22.17 2.57 -20.08
#